data_AF-A0A0D2GG79-F1
#
_entry.id   AF-A0A0D2GG79-F1
#
_cell.length_a   1.000
_cell.length_b   1.000
_cell.length_c   1.000
_cell.angle_alpha   90.00
_cell.angle_beta   90.00
_cell.angle_gamma   90.00
#
_symmetry.space_group_name_H-M   'P 1'
#
loop_
_entity.id
_entity.type
_entity.pdbx_description
1 polymer ?
#
loop_
_entity_poly.entity_id
_entity_poly.type
_entity_poly.pdbx_seq_one_letter_code
_entity_poly.pdbx_strand_id
1 'polypeptide(L)'
;MIEFVRQHKDVFKNLDRIILAGMTGLFLLYAASGIYVVEANQAAVLRRFGSVLETVGPGIHYRLPWPFDQVDKVSIRQVKTMNVGFSPNLQSQAAQYQSITPYCLTGDQNIIHASFSIQYRISDPAKYLFQVNRPENVLKSQANQVILTTIAQGGVDSLLTTGKRQLEMKIREDLTRAIKDSDLGLSLVSIETRQIQPPNSVRGAFKDVINAREERSTAIHQANNYKNKVIPGAKARARGMLEKAGAEAFAKVSAAEGESSRFRELFREYVNAPKVTRERLFLELVDKALPRVKVYVTTSDQNGRPVKLKLVHRKGAAGPRPDGLDQANALPKSAQDRRENYLQNRSELPPDITEAISQGRVVQGMTAEQVTASLGEPDQVTVLTNNPAGDERWDYAQEFIFFKGSRVESWVAEQ
;
A
#
# COMPACT_ATOMS: atom_id res chain seq x y z
N MET A 1 106.60 -30.03 8.78
CA MET A 1 105.33 -30.10 8.01
C MET A 1 104.66 -31.48 8.12
N ILE A 2 105.42 -32.58 8.10
CA ILE A 2 104.88 -33.96 8.22
C ILE A 2 104.40 -34.31 9.66
N GLU A 3 105.01 -33.73 10.71
CA GLU A 3 104.57 -33.98 12.10
C GLU A 3 103.27 -33.27 12.50
N PHE A 4 102.98 -32.10 11.92
CA PHE A 4 101.74 -31.34 12.21
C PHE A 4 100.48 -32.08 11.72
N VAL A 5 100.62 -32.85 10.63
CA VAL A 5 99.54 -33.67 10.06
C VAL A 5 99.25 -34.91 10.92
N ARG A 6 100.22 -35.37 11.74
CA ARG A 6 100.07 -36.56 12.57
C ARG A 6 99.34 -36.29 13.89
N GLN A 7 99.48 -35.08 14.45
CA GLN A 7 98.89 -34.68 15.73
C GLN A 7 97.42 -34.20 15.61
N HIS A 8 96.96 -33.84 14.41
CA HIS A 8 95.57 -33.43 14.13
C HIS A 8 94.76 -34.45 13.32
N LYS A 9 95.20 -35.71 13.27
CA LYS A 9 94.54 -36.77 12.49
C LYS A 9 93.10 -37.05 12.97
N ASP A 10 92.83 -36.89 14.27
CA ASP A 10 91.49 -37.05 14.86
C ASP A 10 90.58 -35.86 14.59
N VAL A 11 91.14 -34.65 14.41
CA VAL A 11 90.38 -33.46 14.03
C VAL A 11 89.91 -33.59 12.58
N PHE A 12 90.77 -34.06 11.66
CA PHE A 12 90.38 -34.34 10.28
C PHE A 12 89.37 -35.49 10.16
N LYS A 13 89.49 -36.53 11.00
CA LYS A 13 88.54 -37.67 11.01
C LYS A 13 87.14 -37.29 11.51
N ASN A 14 87.05 -36.30 12.41
CA ASN A 14 85.79 -35.77 12.90
C ASN A 14 85.26 -34.59 12.05
N LEU A 15 86.11 -33.95 11.25
CA LEU A 15 85.73 -32.88 10.33
C LEU A 15 84.71 -33.38 9.30
N ASP A 16 84.93 -34.56 8.72
CA ASP A 16 83.98 -35.20 7.80
C ASP A 16 82.62 -35.46 8.47
N ARG A 17 82.62 -35.83 9.76
CA ARG A 17 81.40 -36.06 10.54
C ARG A 17 80.66 -34.76 10.86
N ILE A 18 81.38 -33.67 11.14
CA ILE A 18 80.81 -32.34 11.41
C ILE A 18 80.25 -31.74 10.13
N ILE A 19 80.95 -31.86 9.00
CA ILE A 19 80.46 -31.41 7.69
C ILE A 19 79.23 -32.22 7.29
N LEU A 20 79.26 -33.54 7.47
CA LEU A 20 78.10 -34.41 7.18
C LEU A 20 76.90 -34.07 8.08
N ALA A 21 77.12 -33.87 9.38
CA ALA A 21 76.06 -33.46 10.30
C ALA A 21 75.48 -32.07 9.93
N GLY A 22 76.34 -31.13 9.54
CA GLY A 22 75.94 -29.80 9.07
C GLY A 22 75.12 -29.86 7.77
N MET A 23 75.57 -30.63 6.78
CA MET A 23 74.84 -30.86 5.53
C MET A 23 73.49 -31.54 5.76
N THR A 24 73.46 -32.53 6.65
CA THR A 24 72.22 -33.24 6.99
C THR A 24 71.24 -32.31 7.71
N GLY A 25 71.73 -31.49 8.65
CA GLY A 25 70.93 -30.47 9.33
C GLY A 25 70.37 -29.43 8.34
N LEU A 26 71.19 -28.95 7.41
CA LEU A 26 70.75 -28.00 6.37
C LEU A 26 69.72 -28.63 5.42
N PHE A 27 69.91 -29.90 5.04
CA PHE A 27 68.95 -30.63 4.22
C PHE A 27 67.61 -30.81 4.93
N LEU A 28 67.61 -31.17 6.22
CA LEU A 28 66.40 -31.28 7.02
C LEU A 28 65.69 -29.93 7.18
N LEU A 29 66.45 -28.84 7.38
CA LEU A 29 65.89 -27.50 7.46
C LEU A 29 65.29 -27.05 6.12
N TYR A 30 65.96 -27.37 5.02
CA TYR A 30 65.46 -27.15 3.66
C TYR A 30 64.19 -27.97 3.40
N ALA A 31 64.17 -29.25 3.76
CA ALA A 31 62.99 -30.10 3.63
C ALA A 31 61.81 -29.59 4.47
N ALA A 32 62.06 -29.13 5.70
CA ALA A 32 61.04 -28.57 6.58
C ALA A 32 60.46 -27.24 6.07
N SER A 33 61.22 -26.47 5.28
CA SER A 33 60.75 -25.22 4.65
C SER A 33 59.59 -25.43 3.66
N GLY A 34 59.30 -26.67 3.29
CA GLY A 34 58.17 -27.06 2.46
C GLY A 34 56.81 -27.07 3.17
N ILE A 35 56.76 -26.94 4.50
CA ILE A 35 55.49 -26.92 5.24
C ILE A 35 54.83 -25.54 5.11
N TYR A 36 53.55 -25.51 4.75
CA TYR A 36 52.76 -24.27 4.68
C TYR A 36 51.32 -24.48 5.15
N VAL A 37 50.69 -23.39 5.57
CA VAL A 37 49.31 -23.40 6.08
C VAL A 37 48.40 -22.60 5.15
N VAL A 38 47.23 -23.15 4.87
CA VAL A 38 46.15 -22.51 4.11
C VAL A 38 45.00 -22.18 5.06
N GLU A 39 44.60 -20.92 5.11
CA GLU A 39 43.53 -20.43 5.98
C GLU A 39 42.15 -20.94 5.56
N ALA A 40 41.18 -20.93 6.49
CA ALA A 40 39.82 -21.43 6.27
C ALA A 40 39.04 -20.69 5.16
N ASN A 41 39.42 -19.45 4.84
CA ASN A 41 38.83 -18.62 3.79
C ASN A 41 39.60 -18.66 2.46
N GLN A 42 40.75 -19.36 2.42
CA GLN A 42 41.66 -19.42 1.28
C GLN A 42 41.68 -20.81 0.64
N ALA A 43 42.04 -20.85 -0.63
CA ALA A 43 42.50 -22.03 -1.33
C ALA A 43 43.89 -21.74 -1.90
N ALA A 44 44.73 -22.76 -1.95
CA ALA A 44 46.08 -22.66 -2.51
C ALA A 44 46.13 -23.42 -3.84
N VAL A 45 46.73 -22.82 -4.86
CA VAL A 45 47.03 -23.49 -6.12
C VAL A 45 48.51 -23.84 -6.13
N LEU A 46 48.79 -25.14 -6.20
CA LEU A 46 50.15 -25.65 -6.23
C LEU A 46 50.63 -25.72 -7.67
N ARG A 47 51.77 -25.08 -7.94
CA ARG A 47 52.42 -25.10 -9.25
C ARG A 47 53.75 -25.81 -9.16
N ARG A 48 54.02 -26.73 -10.09
CA ARG A 48 55.32 -27.40 -10.24
C ARG A 48 55.92 -27.02 -11.58
N PHE A 49 57.11 -26.41 -11.56
CA PHE A 49 57.78 -25.88 -12.75
C PHE A 49 56.87 -25.01 -13.64
N GLY A 50 55.94 -24.26 -13.03
CA GLY A 50 54.99 -23.38 -13.74
C GLY A 50 53.69 -24.06 -14.21
N SER A 51 53.59 -25.39 -14.19
CA SER A 51 52.34 -26.10 -14.47
C SER A 51 51.46 -26.21 -13.22
N VAL A 52 50.13 -26.09 -13.37
CA VAL A 52 49.18 -26.29 -12.26
C VAL A 52 49.08 -27.77 -11.95
N LEU A 53 49.41 -28.16 -10.72
CA LEU A 53 49.34 -29.55 -10.27
C LEU A 53 47.98 -29.84 -9.63
N GLU A 54 47.62 -29.06 -8.61
CA GLU A 54 46.43 -29.29 -7.80
C GLU A 54 45.98 -28.00 -7.10
N THR A 55 44.68 -27.92 -6.78
CA THR A 55 44.12 -26.91 -5.89
C THR A 55 43.82 -27.54 -4.54
N VAL A 56 44.49 -27.07 -3.49
CA VAL A 56 44.36 -27.57 -2.11
C VAL A 56 43.52 -26.62 -1.26
N GLY A 57 42.64 -27.22 -0.45
CA GLY A 57 41.78 -26.52 0.50
C GLY A 57 42.48 -26.12 1.81
N PRO A 58 41.72 -25.59 2.78
CA PRO A 58 42.24 -25.19 4.08
C PRO A 58 42.92 -26.34 4.84
N GLY A 59 44.04 -26.05 5.50
CA GLY A 59 44.80 -27.05 6.27
C GLY A 59 46.31 -26.84 6.23
N ILE A 60 47.03 -27.76 6.85
CA ILE A 60 48.49 -27.84 6.80
C ILE A 60 48.85 -28.74 5.63
N HIS A 61 49.69 -28.23 4.74
CA HIS A 61 50.12 -28.93 3.54
C HIS A 61 51.64 -28.91 3.41
N TYR A 62 52.15 -29.84 2.61
CA TYR A 62 53.56 -29.93 2.28
C TYR A 62 53.76 -29.71 0.79
N ARG A 63 54.76 -28.89 0.43
CA ARG A 63 55.22 -28.70 -0.95
C ARG A 63 56.71 -29.01 -1.03
N LEU A 64 57.21 -29.30 -2.23
CA LEU A 64 58.66 -29.30 -2.41
C LEU A 64 59.20 -27.87 -2.16
N PRO A 65 60.32 -27.74 -1.43
CA PRO A 65 60.98 -26.45 -1.24
C PRO A 65 61.32 -25.76 -2.57
N TRP A 66 61.47 -24.44 -2.53
CA TRP A 66 61.83 -23.66 -3.72
C TRP A 66 63.17 -24.17 -4.30
N PRO A 67 63.33 -24.33 -5.63
CA PRO A 67 62.55 -23.75 -6.74
C PRO A 67 61.49 -24.66 -7.39
N PHE A 68 61.24 -25.87 -6.87
CA PHE A 68 60.41 -26.87 -7.56
C PHE A 68 58.91 -26.53 -7.56
N ASP A 69 58.35 -26.30 -6.36
CA ASP A 69 56.94 -26.01 -6.17
C ASP A 69 56.72 -24.55 -5.68
N GLN A 70 55.73 -23.88 -6.28
CA GLN A 70 55.23 -22.56 -5.88
C GLN A 70 53.77 -22.67 -5.44
N VAL A 71 53.37 -21.84 -4.46
CA VAL A 71 51.99 -21.82 -3.94
C VAL A 71 51.43 -20.42 -4.04
N ASP A 72 50.30 -20.30 -4.72
CA ASP A 72 49.53 -19.06 -4.82
C ASP A 72 48.22 -19.22 -4.04
N LYS A 73 48.00 -18.37 -3.04
CA LYS A 73 46.82 -18.43 -2.17
C LYS A 73 45.78 -17.41 -2.59
N VAL A 74 44.51 -17.80 -2.61
CA VAL A 74 43.39 -16.94 -3.02
C VAL A 74 42.19 -17.12 -2.10
N SER A 75 41.55 -16.02 -1.72
CA SER A 75 40.33 -16.02 -0.89
C SER A 75 39.10 -16.47 -1.67
N ILE A 76 38.63 -17.69 -1.44
CA ILE A 76 37.46 -18.29 -2.14
C ILE A 76 36.11 -17.99 -1.47
N ARG A 77 36.10 -17.73 -0.16
CA ARG A 77 34.88 -17.49 0.62
C ARG A 77 34.47 -16.02 0.70
N GLN A 78 35.35 -15.12 0.28
CA GLN A 78 35.08 -13.68 0.31
C GLN A 78 34.22 -13.29 -0.88
N VAL A 79 33.05 -12.70 -0.61
CA VAL A 79 32.25 -12.05 -1.65
C VAL A 79 32.88 -10.70 -1.96
N LYS A 80 33.26 -10.51 -3.22
CA LYS A 80 33.78 -9.24 -3.75
C LYS A 80 32.65 -8.49 -4.43
N THR A 81 32.64 -7.18 -4.26
CA THR A 81 31.67 -6.29 -4.90
C THR A 81 32.37 -5.44 -5.95
N MET A 82 31.85 -5.47 -7.17
CA MET A 82 32.27 -4.62 -8.28
C MET A 82 31.11 -3.70 -8.65
N ASN A 83 31.36 -2.39 -8.61
CA ASN A 83 30.40 -1.39 -9.06
C ASN A 83 30.61 -1.10 -10.54
N VAL A 84 29.52 -1.11 -11.29
CA VAL A 84 29.49 -0.83 -12.72
C VAL A 84 28.56 0.38 -12.95
N GLY A 85 28.97 1.34 -13.76
CA GLY A 85 28.19 2.56 -14.02
C GLY A 85 28.27 3.65 -12.95
N PHE A 86 29.19 3.54 -11.98
CA PHE A 86 29.40 4.56 -10.94
C PHE A 86 30.73 5.30 -11.16
N SER A 87 30.68 6.63 -11.36
CA SER A 87 31.85 7.50 -11.23
C SER A 87 31.62 8.45 -10.04
N PRO A 88 32.23 8.20 -8.87
CA PRO A 88 32.14 9.11 -7.73
C PRO A 88 32.94 10.40 -7.91
N ASN A 89 33.75 10.51 -8.96
CA ASN A 89 34.75 11.55 -9.11
C ASN A 89 34.61 12.29 -10.45
N LEU A 90 33.75 13.32 -10.46
CA LEU A 90 33.84 14.44 -11.40
C LEU A 90 34.66 15.61 -10.82
N GLN A 91 35.51 15.36 -9.82
CA GLN A 91 36.38 16.37 -9.20
C GLN A 91 37.89 16.07 -9.26
N SER A 92 38.32 14.85 -9.59
CA SER A 92 39.75 14.55 -9.79
C SER A 92 40.06 14.52 -11.29
N GLN A 93 40.73 15.59 -11.75
CA GLN A 93 41.22 15.81 -13.13
C GLN A 93 42.14 14.68 -13.69
N ALA A 94 42.41 13.61 -12.93
CA ALA A 94 43.26 12.49 -13.34
C ALA A 94 42.49 11.25 -13.84
N ALA A 95 41.15 11.21 -13.76
CA ALA A 95 40.34 10.06 -14.19
C ALA A 95 39.85 10.14 -15.66
N GLN A 96 40.47 11.00 -16.49
CA GLN A 96 39.92 11.45 -17.77
C GLN A 96 39.91 10.40 -18.91
N TYR A 97 40.41 9.17 -18.71
CA TYR A 97 40.58 8.21 -19.83
C TYR A 97 40.12 6.76 -19.62
N GLN A 98 39.47 6.37 -18.51
CA GLN A 98 39.13 4.94 -18.31
C GLN A 98 37.74 4.58 -17.77
N SER A 99 36.82 5.54 -17.59
CA SER A 99 35.42 5.22 -17.28
C SER A 99 34.53 5.70 -18.41
N ILE A 100 34.06 4.77 -19.23
CA ILE A 100 32.93 4.95 -20.15
C ILE A 100 31.86 5.72 -19.37
N THR A 101 31.51 6.91 -19.86
CA THR A 101 30.47 7.76 -19.29
C THR A 101 29.25 6.91 -18.91
N PRO A 102 28.70 7.02 -17.70
CA PRO A 102 27.65 6.12 -17.19
C PRO A 102 26.27 6.35 -17.82
N TYR A 103 26.24 6.95 -19.00
CA TYR A 103 25.03 7.17 -19.78
C TYR A 103 24.86 6.05 -20.80
N CYS A 104 23.69 5.44 -20.79
CA CYS A 104 23.29 4.41 -21.75
C CYS A 104 22.09 4.93 -22.55
N LEU A 105 22.00 4.51 -23.80
CA LEU A 105 20.83 4.74 -24.64
C LEU A 105 19.89 3.54 -24.48
N THR A 106 18.62 3.81 -24.19
CA THR A 106 17.55 2.80 -24.18
C THR A 106 17.07 2.52 -25.60
N GLY A 107 16.29 1.44 -25.78
CA GLY A 107 15.76 1.07 -27.10
C GLY A 107 14.81 2.10 -27.71
N ASP A 108 14.19 2.92 -26.86
CA ASP A 108 13.33 4.05 -27.25
C ASP A 108 14.08 5.39 -27.29
N GLN A 109 15.41 5.35 -27.50
CA GLN A 109 16.26 6.52 -27.74
C GLN A 109 16.35 7.51 -26.56
N ASN A 110 16.08 7.06 -25.34
CA ASN A 110 16.27 7.88 -24.14
C ASN A 110 17.66 7.67 -23.55
N ILE A 111 18.25 8.75 -23.04
CA ILE A 111 19.51 8.69 -22.32
C ILE A 111 19.21 8.48 -20.85
N ILE A 112 19.82 7.46 -20.24
CA ILE A 112 19.70 7.18 -18.80
C ILE A 112 21.05 6.94 -18.17
N HIS A 113 21.16 7.28 -16.90
CA HIS A 113 22.27 6.91 -16.03
C HIS A 113 21.90 5.65 -15.23
N ALA A 114 22.65 4.56 -15.41
CA ALA A 114 22.38 3.29 -14.73
C ALA A 114 23.61 2.78 -13.98
N SER A 115 23.42 2.46 -12.70
CA SER A 115 24.46 1.96 -11.79
C SER A 115 24.05 0.61 -11.21
N PHE A 116 24.97 -0.36 -11.28
CA PHE A 116 24.77 -1.72 -10.78
C PHE A 116 25.87 -2.12 -9.79
N SER A 117 25.48 -2.93 -8.82
CA SER A 117 26.39 -3.58 -7.87
C SER A 117 26.42 -5.06 -8.20
N ILE A 118 27.59 -5.56 -8.58
CA ILE A 118 27.80 -6.97 -8.96
C ILE A 118 28.59 -7.63 -7.85
N GLN A 119 27.98 -8.60 -7.19
CA GLN A 119 28.62 -9.40 -6.16
C GLN A 119 29.06 -10.73 -6.77
N TYR A 120 30.33 -11.07 -6.62
CA TYR A 120 30.91 -12.30 -7.16
C TYR A 120 31.88 -12.93 -6.16
N ARG A 121 32.16 -14.21 -6.34
CA ARG A 121 33.15 -14.94 -5.56
C ARG A 121 33.96 -15.86 -6.47
N ILE A 122 35.16 -16.19 -6.03
CA ILE A 122 36.05 -17.08 -6.78
C ILE A 122 35.56 -18.51 -6.57
N SER A 123 35.22 -19.19 -7.67
CA SER A 123 34.74 -20.57 -7.67
C SER A 123 35.85 -21.56 -8.00
N ASP A 124 36.75 -21.18 -8.91
CA ASP A 124 37.90 -21.99 -9.33
C ASP A 124 39.17 -21.13 -9.26
N PRO A 125 40.00 -21.31 -8.21
CA PRO A 125 41.24 -20.56 -8.01
C PRO A 125 42.27 -20.75 -9.13
N ALA A 126 42.35 -21.95 -9.73
CA ALA A 126 43.31 -22.24 -10.77
C ALA A 126 42.97 -21.47 -12.05
N LYS A 127 41.70 -21.52 -12.46
CA LYS A 127 41.20 -20.72 -13.60
C LYS A 127 41.34 -19.22 -13.35
N TYR A 128 40.96 -18.76 -12.15
CA TYR A 128 41.04 -17.34 -11.80
C TYR A 128 42.47 -16.79 -11.88
N LEU A 129 43.48 -17.56 -11.46
CA LEU A 129 44.88 -17.11 -11.46
C LEU A 129 45.56 -17.21 -12.83
N PHE A 130 45.26 -18.26 -13.60
CA PHE A 130 46.09 -18.64 -14.74
C PHE A 130 45.38 -18.65 -16.09
N GLN A 131 44.04 -18.70 -16.14
CA GLN A 131 43.31 -18.77 -17.42
C GLN A 131 43.32 -17.41 -18.14
N VAL A 132 43.05 -16.33 -17.41
CA VAL A 132 42.89 -14.99 -17.99
C VAL A 132 43.68 -13.97 -17.17
N ASN A 133 44.40 -13.09 -17.87
CA ASN A 133 45.09 -11.98 -17.23
C ASN A 133 44.07 -10.94 -16.73
N ARG A 134 44.11 -10.63 -15.42
CA ARG A 134 43.20 -9.69 -14.74
C ARG A 134 41.72 -10.05 -14.97
N PRO A 135 41.23 -11.17 -14.42
CA PRO A 135 39.84 -11.62 -14.60
C PRO A 135 38.80 -10.60 -14.13
N GLU A 136 39.12 -9.77 -13.14
CA GLU A 136 38.25 -8.70 -12.65
C GLU A 136 37.96 -7.64 -13.74
N ASN A 137 38.95 -7.30 -14.58
CA ASN A 137 38.76 -6.34 -15.68
C ASN A 137 37.92 -6.94 -16.82
N VAL A 138 38.09 -8.23 -17.09
CA VAL A 138 37.31 -8.94 -18.10
C VAL A 138 35.87 -9.06 -17.64
N LEU A 139 35.65 -9.44 -16.37
CA LEU A 139 34.31 -9.44 -15.75
C LEU A 139 33.66 -8.05 -15.85
N LYS A 140 34.40 -6.97 -15.55
CA LYS A 140 33.90 -5.59 -15.69
C LYS A 140 33.47 -5.27 -17.11
N SER A 141 34.26 -5.68 -18.10
CA SER A 141 33.99 -5.43 -19.51
C SER A 141 32.78 -6.22 -20.01
N GLN A 142 32.66 -7.50 -19.62
CA GLN A 142 31.49 -8.32 -19.91
C GLN A 142 30.22 -7.80 -19.23
N ALA A 143 30.33 -7.41 -17.96
CA ALA A 143 29.22 -6.78 -17.25
C ALA A 143 28.74 -5.51 -17.95
N ASN A 144 29.66 -4.62 -18.35
CA ASN A 144 29.34 -3.42 -19.12
C ASN A 144 28.59 -3.76 -20.41
N GLN A 145 29.08 -4.74 -21.17
CA GLN A 145 28.46 -5.15 -22.43
C GLN A 145 27.06 -5.72 -22.23
N VAL A 146 26.89 -6.63 -21.27
CA VAL A 146 25.59 -7.25 -20.96
C VAL A 146 24.60 -6.21 -20.46
N ILE A 147 25.00 -5.35 -19.53
CA ILE A 147 24.17 -4.25 -19.00
C ILE A 147 23.74 -3.33 -20.15
N LEU A 148 24.69 -2.85 -20.97
CA LEU A 148 24.42 -1.94 -22.07
C LEU A 148 23.47 -2.57 -23.10
N THR A 149 23.73 -3.82 -23.49
CA THR A 149 22.90 -4.54 -24.47
C THR A 149 21.48 -4.75 -23.92
N THR A 150 21.34 -5.07 -22.63
CA THR A 150 20.03 -5.30 -22.02
C THR A 150 19.24 -3.99 -21.89
N ILE A 151 19.90 -2.89 -21.51
CA ILE A 151 19.29 -1.55 -21.46
C ILE A 151 18.85 -1.10 -22.86
N ALA A 152 19.69 -1.31 -23.87
CA ALA A 152 19.39 -0.94 -25.26
C ALA A 152 18.20 -1.70 -25.86
N GLN A 153 17.83 -2.85 -25.28
CA GLN A 153 16.64 -3.62 -25.68
C GLN A 153 15.36 -3.20 -24.92
N GLY A 154 15.49 -2.43 -23.83
CA GLY A 154 14.37 -2.01 -22.98
C GLY A 154 13.93 -0.57 -23.25
N GLY A 155 12.64 -0.29 -23.03
CA GLY A 155 12.12 1.08 -22.99
C GLY A 155 12.36 1.76 -21.64
N VAL A 156 12.50 3.08 -21.65
CA VAL A 156 12.83 3.89 -20.46
C VAL A 156 11.83 3.71 -19.32
N ASP A 157 10.54 3.64 -19.65
CA ASP A 157 9.45 3.53 -18.68
C ASP A 157 9.56 2.23 -17.86
N SER A 158 9.86 1.11 -18.53
CA SER A 158 10.02 -0.19 -17.87
C SER A 158 11.25 -0.19 -16.96
N LEU A 159 12.35 0.40 -17.41
CA LEU A 159 13.61 0.50 -16.64
C LEU A 159 13.48 1.39 -15.39
N LEU A 160 12.64 2.43 -15.44
CA LEU A 160 12.42 3.34 -14.31
C LEU A 160 11.39 2.83 -13.30
N THR A 161 10.44 1.99 -13.72
CA THR A 161 9.31 1.54 -12.89
C THR A 161 9.47 0.08 -12.43
N THR A 162 8.69 -0.85 -12.98
CA THR A 162 8.53 -2.24 -12.54
C THR A 162 9.51 -3.23 -13.20
N GLY A 163 10.14 -2.84 -14.30
CA GLY A 163 11.05 -3.70 -15.08
C GLY A 163 12.41 -3.96 -14.44
N LYS A 164 12.75 -3.30 -13.32
CA LYS A 164 14.07 -3.43 -12.67
C LYS A 164 14.41 -4.86 -12.26
N ARG A 165 13.45 -5.59 -11.70
CA ARG A 165 13.68 -6.99 -11.29
C ARG A 165 13.88 -7.90 -12.50
N GLN A 166 13.10 -7.70 -13.55
CA GLN A 166 13.22 -8.48 -14.79
C GLN A 166 14.56 -8.19 -15.48
N LEU A 167 14.97 -6.93 -15.48
CA LEU A 167 16.28 -6.48 -15.94
C LEU A 167 17.42 -7.16 -15.18
N GLU A 168 17.39 -7.16 -13.85
CA GLU A 168 18.39 -7.81 -13.00
C GLU A 168 18.48 -9.32 -13.24
N MET A 169 17.34 -9.99 -13.40
CA MET A 169 17.32 -11.43 -13.69
C MET A 169 17.95 -11.73 -15.06
N LYS A 170 17.60 -10.94 -16.09
CA LYS A 170 18.15 -11.11 -17.43
C LYS A 170 19.66 -10.84 -17.46
N ILE A 171 20.11 -9.74 -16.85
CA ILE A 171 21.54 -9.41 -16.75
C ILE A 171 22.27 -10.52 -15.98
N ARG A 172 21.69 -11.05 -14.90
CA ARG A 172 22.29 -12.14 -14.13
C ARG A 172 22.45 -13.39 -14.98
N GLU A 173 21.44 -13.77 -15.74
CA GLU A 173 21.50 -14.94 -16.61
C GLU A 173 22.58 -14.76 -17.70
N ASP A 174 22.54 -13.65 -18.42
CA ASP A 174 23.46 -13.38 -19.53
C ASP A 174 24.91 -13.19 -19.06
N LEU A 175 25.12 -12.52 -17.91
CA LEU A 175 26.45 -12.39 -17.34
C LEU A 175 26.97 -13.73 -16.79
N THR A 176 26.12 -14.57 -16.21
CA THR A 176 26.52 -15.92 -15.76
C THR A 176 26.96 -16.76 -16.95
N ARG A 177 26.25 -16.66 -18.09
CA ARG A 177 26.64 -17.32 -19.34
C ARG A 177 28.00 -16.79 -19.84
N ALA A 178 28.18 -15.47 -19.90
CA ALA A 178 29.43 -14.86 -20.34
C ALA A 178 30.65 -15.23 -19.45
N ILE A 179 30.46 -15.30 -18.13
CA ILE A 179 31.51 -15.73 -17.19
C ILE A 179 31.91 -17.18 -17.45
N LYS A 180 30.94 -18.06 -17.72
CA LYS A 180 31.17 -19.48 -18.02
C LYS A 180 31.89 -19.64 -19.36
N ASP A 181 31.47 -18.92 -20.39
CA ASP A 181 32.05 -19.01 -21.74
C ASP A 181 33.51 -18.51 -21.79
N SER A 182 33.88 -17.60 -20.88
CA SER A 182 35.25 -17.09 -20.76
C SER A 182 36.09 -17.76 -19.67
N ASP A 183 35.55 -18.79 -19.02
CA ASP A 183 36.26 -19.62 -18.04
C ASP A 183 37.01 -18.82 -16.95
N LEU A 184 36.42 -17.73 -16.46
CA LEU A 184 37.09 -16.79 -15.55
C LEU A 184 37.39 -17.36 -14.15
N GLY A 185 36.88 -18.55 -13.82
CA GLY A 185 36.95 -19.13 -12.48
C GLY A 185 36.15 -18.35 -11.42
N LEU A 186 35.20 -17.53 -11.87
CA LEU A 186 34.32 -16.71 -11.03
C LEU A 186 32.91 -17.26 -11.03
N SER A 187 32.21 -17.05 -9.92
CA SER A 187 30.77 -17.29 -9.81
C SER A 187 30.06 -16.03 -9.35
N LEU A 188 28.95 -15.74 -10.02
CA LEU A 188 28.10 -14.61 -9.70
C LEU A 188 27.23 -14.94 -8.49
N VAL A 189 27.20 -14.05 -7.51
CA VAL A 189 26.37 -14.18 -6.29
C VAL A 189 25.07 -13.41 -6.48
N SER A 190 25.18 -12.11 -6.75
CA SER A 190 24.03 -11.25 -7.01
C SER A 190 24.38 -10.10 -7.96
N ILE A 191 23.33 -9.56 -8.59
CA ILE A 191 23.37 -8.30 -9.32
C ILE A 191 22.20 -7.49 -8.79
N GLU A 192 22.49 -6.26 -8.40
CA GLU A 192 21.53 -5.33 -7.83
C GLU A 192 21.63 -3.98 -8.55
N THR A 193 20.48 -3.44 -8.90
CA THR A 193 20.36 -2.10 -9.45
C THR A 193 20.47 -1.09 -8.33
N ARG A 194 21.52 -0.26 -8.31
CA ARG A 194 21.63 0.84 -7.34
C ARG A 194 20.75 2.02 -7.75
N GLN A 195 20.89 2.46 -8.99
CA GLN A 195 20.22 3.67 -9.46
C GLN A 195 20.01 3.61 -10.97
N ILE A 196 18.80 3.93 -11.42
CA ILE A 196 18.49 4.22 -12.82
C ILE A 196 17.74 5.54 -12.84
N GLN A 197 18.30 6.55 -13.49
CA GLN A 197 17.70 7.88 -13.56
C GLN A 197 18.03 8.58 -14.88
N PRO A 198 17.13 9.42 -15.40
CA PRO A 198 17.46 10.29 -16.52
C PRO A 198 18.50 11.36 -16.13
N PRO A 199 19.17 12.01 -17.10
CA PRO A 199 20.04 13.16 -16.87
C PRO A 199 19.35 14.26 -16.06
N ASN A 200 20.15 15.00 -15.27
CA ASN A 200 19.65 16.10 -14.44
C ASN A 200 18.85 17.13 -15.24
N SER A 201 19.26 17.41 -16.48
CA SER A 201 18.64 18.41 -17.37
C SER A 201 17.19 18.10 -17.75
N VAL A 202 16.81 16.82 -17.84
CA VAL A 202 15.49 16.39 -18.31
C VAL A 202 14.65 15.69 -17.23
N ARG A 203 15.20 15.51 -16.02
CA ARG A 203 14.51 14.83 -14.91
C ARG A 203 13.14 15.44 -14.59
N GLY A 204 13.01 16.78 -14.63
CA GLY A 204 11.75 17.47 -14.39
C GLY A 204 10.66 17.03 -15.37
N ALA A 205 10.93 17.11 -16.67
CA ALA A 205 9.99 16.71 -17.71
C ALA A 205 9.57 15.23 -17.61
N PHE A 206 10.50 14.33 -17.26
CA PHE A 206 10.16 12.92 -17.01
C PHE A 206 9.21 12.76 -15.81
N LYS A 207 9.46 13.50 -14.73
CA LYS A 207 8.60 13.48 -13.55
C LYS A 207 7.20 13.98 -13.90
N ASP A 208 7.09 15.01 -14.73
CA ASP A 208 5.79 15.56 -15.15
C ASP A 208 4.98 14.55 -15.97
N VAL A 209 5.62 13.80 -16.89
CA VAL A 209 4.95 12.73 -17.65
C VAL A 209 4.47 11.60 -16.74
N ILE A 210 5.28 11.22 -15.74
CA ILE A 210 4.91 10.18 -14.76
C ILE A 210 3.71 10.67 -13.92
N ASN A 211 3.77 11.91 -13.41
CA ASN A 211 2.68 12.51 -12.64
C ASN A 211 1.39 12.57 -13.47
N ALA A 212 1.46 13.03 -14.72
CA ALA A 212 0.29 13.10 -15.60
C ALA A 212 -0.33 11.72 -15.90
N ARG A 213 0.49 10.67 -16.00
CA ARG A 213 -0.01 9.29 -16.13
C ARG A 213 -0.69 8.80 -14.86
N GLU A 214 -0.13 9.10 -13.70
CA GLU A 214 -0.72 8.76 -12.40
C GLU A 214 -2.04 9.50 -12.18
N GLU A 215 -2.10 10.79 -12.52
CA GLU A 215 -3.31 11.61 -12.49
C GLU A 215 -4.38 11.04 -13.44
N ARG A 216 -4.00 10.65 -14.67
CA ARG A 216 -4.90 9.99 -15.61
C ARG A 216 -5.45 8.68 -15.04
N SER A 217 -4.59 7.84 -14.46
CA SER A 217 -5.00 6.58 -13.84
C SER A 217 -5.98 6.84 -12.70
N THR A 218 -5.65 7.78 -11.83
CA THR A 218 -6.47 8.21 -10.70
C THR A 218 -7.84 8.71 -11.16
N ALA A 219 -7.91 9.57 -12.18
CA ALA A 219 -9.15 10.07 -12.74
C ALA A 219 -10.04 8.94 -13.30
N ILE A 220 -9.44 7.97 -14.01
CA ILE A 220 -10.16 6.80 -14.52
C ILE A 220 -10.70 5.93 -13.36
N HIS A 221 -9.90 5.72 -12.31
CA HIS A 221 -10.32 4.97 -11.13
C HIS A 221 -11.45 5.67 -10.38
N GLN A 222 -11.38 6.99 -10.19
CA GLN A 222 -12.45 7.78 -9.58
C GLN A 222 -13.74 7.74 -10.41
N ALA A 223 -13.65 7.89 -11.73
CA ALA A 223 -14.81 7.78 -12.62
C ALA A 223 -15.45 6.38 -12.56
N ASN A 224 -14.64 5.32 -12.54
CA ASN A 224 -15.15 3.96 -12.39
C ASN A 224 -15.79 3.72 -11.01
N ASN A 225 -15.19 4.23 -9.94
CA ASN A 225 -15.75 4.16 -8.59
C ASN A 225 -17.09 4.91 -8.51
N TYR A 226 -17.18 6.10 -9.09
CA TYR A 226 -18.42 6.87 -9.16
C TYR A 226 -19.51 6.10 -9.92
N LYS A 227 -19.19 5.58 -11.12
CA LYS A 227 -20.08 4.73 -11.91
C LYS A 227 -20.56 3.51 -11.11
N ASN A 228 -19.64 2.84 -10.42
CA ASN A 228 -19.91 1.65 -9.61
C ASN A 228 -20.70 1.96 -8.32
N LYS A 229 -20.73 3.21 -7.85
CA LYS A 229 -21.56 3.66 -6.74
C LYS A 229 -22.97 4.07 -7.20
N VAL A 230 -23.04 4.91 -8.24
CA VAL A 230 -24.29 5.54 -8.68
C VAL A 230 -25.23 4.56 -9.36
N ILE A 231 -24.75 3.73 -10.29
CA ILE A 231 -25.63 2.81 -11.04
C ILE A 231 -26.28 1.77 -10.12
N PRO A 232 -25.54 1.05 -9.25
CA PRO A 232 -26.15 0.11 -8.31
C PRO A 232 -27.04 0.80 -7.28
N GLY A 233 -26.63 1.96 -6.76
CA GLY A 233 -27.43 2.74 -5.81
C GLY A 233 -28.77 3.21 -6.40
N ALA A 234 -28.77 3.68 -7.64
CA ALA A 234 -30.00 4.04 -8.36
C ALA A 234 -30.90 2.82 -8.59
N LYS A 235 -30.33 1.68 -9.02
CA LYS A 235 -31.08 0.43 -9.20
C LYS A 235 -31.67 -0.09 -7.88
N ALA A 236 -30.92 -0.01 -6.79
CA ALA A 236 -31.38 -0.39 -5.46
C ALA A 236 -32.55 0.48 -4.99
N ARG A 237 -32.47 1.81 -5.18
CA ARG A 237 -33.57 2.73 -4.87
C ARG A 237 -34.81 2.45 -5.71
N ALA A 238 -34.65 2.25 -7.02
CA ALA A 238 -35.77 1.93 -7.91
C ALA A 238 -36.47 0.62 -7.51
N ARG A 239 -35.69 -0.44 -7.21
CA ARG A 239 -36.25 -1.69 -6.70
C ARG A 239 -36.93 -1.49 -5.35
N GLY A 240 -36.30 -0.77 -4.42
CA GLY A 240 -36.89 -0.46 -3.11
C GLY A 240 -38.21 0.28 -3.21
N MET A 241 -38.36 1.20 -4.17
CA MET A 241 -39.62 1.90 -4.44
C MET A 241 -40.71 0.95 -4.96
N LEU A 242 -40.37 0.06 -5.91
CA LEU A 242 -41.30 -0.94 -6.43
C LEU A 242 -41.75 -1.93 -5.34
N GLU A 243 -40.82 -2.41 -4.52
CA GLU A 243 -41.12 -3.33 -3.41
C GLU A 243 -42.01 -2.66 -2.36
N LYS A 244 -41.73 -1.39 -1.99
CA LYS A 244 -42.58 -0.63 -1.07
C LYS A 244 -43.99 -0.42 -1.63
N ALA A 245 -44.11 0.00 -2.88
CA ALA A 245 -45.40 0.17 -3.54
C ALA A 245 -46.17 -1.16 -3.64
N GLY A 246 -45.48 -2.26 -3.93
CA GLY A 246 -46.05 -3.60 -3.92
C GLY A 246 -46.55 -4.02 -2.54
N ALA A 247 -45.76 -3.77 -1.50
CA ALA A 247 -46.14 -4.07 -0.11
C ALA A 247 -47.35 -3.24 0.35
N GLU A 248 -47.41 -1.95 0.01
CA GLU A 248 -48.55 -1.08 0.31
C GLU A 248 -49.83 -1.52 -0.43
N ALA A 249 -49.71 -1.84 -1.72
CA ALA A 249 -50.83 -2.34 -2.52
C ALA A 249 -51.37 -3.66 -1.94
N PHE A 250 -50.48 -4.61 -1.63
CA PHE A 250 -50.84 -5.87 -0.99
C PHE A 250 -51.52 -5.64 0.36
N ALA A 251 -50.93 -4.82 1.23
CA ALA A 251 -51.50 -4.48 2.52
C ALA A 251 -52.90 -3.87 2.41
N LYS A 252 -53.12 -2.96 1.44
CA LYS A 252 -54.43 -2.33 1.21
C LYS A 252 -55.48 -3.33 0.72
N VAL A 253 -55.12 -4.21 -0.20
CA VAL A 253 -56.02 -5.27 -0.70
C VAL A 253 -56.35 -6.26 0.41
N SER A 254 -55.35 -6.78 1.13
CA SER A 254 -55.56 -7.72 2.22
C SER A 254 -56.39 -7.11 3.36
N ALA A 255 -56.19 -5.82 3.69
CA ALA A 255 -57.02 -5.13 4.67
C ALA A 255 -58.49 -5.02 4.22
N ALA A 256 -58.73 -4.65 2.95
CA ALA A 256 -60.07 -4.56 2.39
C ALA A 256 -60.78 -5.93 2.33
N GLU A 257 -60.05 -6.99 1.97
CA GLU A 257 -60.56 -8.36 1.98
C GLU A 257 -60.90 -8.84 3.40
N GLY A 258 -60.01 -8.56 4.37
CA GLY A 258 -60.24 -8.85 5.78
C GLY A 258 -61.46 -8.13 6.33
N GLU A 259 -61.62 -6.84 6.01
CA GLU A 259 -62.79 -6.05 6.42
C GLU A 259 -64.08 -6.53 5.75
N SER A 260 -64.04 -6.87 4.45
CA SER A 260 -65.17 -7.46 3.72
C SER A 260 -65.59 -8.81 4.30
N SER A 261 -64.64 -9.68 4.62
CA SER A 261 -64.91 -10.98 5.23
C SER A 261 -65.57 -10.79 6.60
N ARG A 262 -64.98 -9.93 7.44
CA ARG A 262 -65.52 -9.58 8.76
C ARG A 262 -66.94 -9.00 8.66
N PHE A 263 -67.19 -8.12 7.70
CA PHE A 263 -68.51 -7.55 7.47
C PHE A 263 -69.54 -8.61 7.05
N ARG A 264 -69.17 -9.51 6.13
CA ARG A 264 -70.06 -10.62 5.68
C ARG A 264 -70.43 -11.56 6.81
N GLU A 265 -69.46 -11.93 7.64
CA GLU A 265 -69.70 -12.75 8.84
C GLU A 265 -70.65 -12.05 9.82
N LEU A 266 -70.38 -10.78 10.12
CA LEU A 266 -71.22 -9.98 11.01
C LEU A 266 -72.64 -9.78 10.46
N PHE A 267 -72.77 -9.55 9.15
CA PHE A 267 -74.06 -9.39 8.48
C PHE A 267 -74.90 -10.66 8.56
N ARG A 268 -74.28 -11.84 8.37
CA ARG A 268 -74.95 -13.13 8.52
C ARG A 268 -75.54 -13.29 9.93
N GLU A 269 -74.76 -12.99 10.97
CA GLU A 269 -75.22 -13.06 12.36
C GLU A 269 -76.29 -12.00 12.67
N TYR A 270 -76.18 -10.82 12.09
CA TYR A 270 -77.17 -9.76 12.23
C TYR A 270 -78.53 -10.16 11.63
N VAL A 271 -78.55 -10.81 10.46
CA VAL A 271 -79.77 -11.33 9.83
C VAL A 271 -80.44 -12.39 10.71
N ASN A 272 -79.64 -13.27 11.33
CA ASN A 272 -80.16 -14.31 12.22
C ASN A 272 -80.72 -13.75 13.53
N ALA A 273 -80.06 -12.76 14.15
CA ALA A 273 -80.44 -12.22 15.45
C ALA A 273 -80.20 -10.69 15.57
N PRO A 274 -81.11 -9.84 15.04
CA PRO A 274 -80.85 -8.40 14.90
C PRO A 274 -80.67 -7.63 16.23
N LYS A 275 -81.48 -7.94 17.25
CA LYS A 275 -81.48 -7.20 18.54
C LYS A 275 -80.19 -7.47 19.34
N VAL A 276 -79.82 -8.74 19.48
CA VAL A 276 -78.65 -9.17 20.26
C VAL A 276 -77.35 -8.68 19.59
N THR A 277 -77.26 -8.79 18.27
CA THR A 277 -76.07 -8.35 17.53
C THR A 277 -75.85 -6.83 17.62
N ARG A 278 -76.92 -6.01 17.56
CA ARG A 278 -76.80 -4.55 17.74
C ARG A 278 -76.35 -4.17 19.14
N GLU A 279 -76.92 -4.80 20.16
CA GLU A 279 -76.60 -4.49 21.54
C GLU A 279 -75.16 -4.91 21.88
N ARG A 280 -74.71 -6.08 21.38
CA ARG A 280 -73.30 -6.50 21.45
C ARG A 280 -72.37 -5.51 20.76
N LEU A 281 -72.66 -5.10 19.53
CA LEU A 281 -71.83 -4.13 18.79
C LEU A 281 -71.76 -2.78 19.50
N PHE A 282 -72.88 -2.32 20.08
CA PHE A 282 -72.92 -1.10 20.86
C PHE A 282 -72.04 -1.20 22.11
N LEU A 283 -72.16 -2.30 22.86
CA LEU A 283 -71.33 -2.53 24.04
C LEU A 283 -69.84 -2.68 23.68
N GLU A 284 -69.50 -3.34 22.57
CA GLU A 284 -68.11 -3.45 22.09
C GLU A 284 -67.55 -2.08 21.63
N LEU A 285 -68.37 -1.26 20.98
CA LEU A 285 -67.99 0.11 20.62
C LEU A 285 -67.76 0.96 21.88
N VAL A 286 -68.67 0.86 22.84
CA VAL A 286 -68.60 1.55 24.14
C VAL A 286 -67.35 1.10 24.89
N ASP A 287 -67.04 -0.20 24.95
CA ASP A 287 -65.84 -0.76 25.57
C ASP A 287 -64.54 -0.30 24.89
N LYS A 288 -64.50 -0.26 23.55
CA LYS A 288 -63.33 0.24 22.80
C LYS A 288 -63.15 1.76 22.90
N ALA A 289 -64.24 2.51 23.02
CA ALA A 289 -64.22 3.96 23.08
C ALA A 289 -64.03 4.51 24.49
N LEU A 290 -64.59 3.87 25.53
CA LEU A 290 -64.55 4.33 26.92
C LEU A 290 -63.13 4.62 27.43
N PRO A 291 -62.12 3.76 27.18
CA PRO A 291 -60.75 4.00 27.65
C PRO A 291 -60.14 5.29 27.09
N ARG A 292 -60.64 5.77 25.95
CA ARG A 292 -60.20 7.02 25.29
C ARG A 292 -60.95 8.26 25.80
N VAL A 293 -61.96 8.09 26.65
CA VAL A 293 -62.80 9.16 27.19
C VAL A 293 -62.56 9.30 28.70
N LYS A 294 -62.11 10.47 29.14
CA LYS A 294 -62.04 10.77 30.58
C LYS A 294 -63.43 11.13 31.11
N VAL A 295 -63.93 10.34 32.05
CA VAL A 295 -65.20 10.59 32.76
C VAL A 295 -64.91 11.39 34.02
N TYR A 296 -65.43 12.61 34.12
CA TYR A 296 -65.40 13.42 35.34
C TYR A 296 -66.70 13.18 36.11
N VAL A 297 -66.61 12.59 37.30
CA VAL A 297 -67.74 12.40 38.22
C VAL A 297 -67.61 13.42 39.34
N THR A 298 -68.51 14.40 39.40
CA THR A 298 -68.60 15.36 40.52
C THR A 298 -69.64 14.86 41.51
N THR A 299 -69.27 14.72 42.79
CA THR A 299 -70.20 14.35 43.87
C THR A 299 -70.69 15.62 44.56
N SER A 300 -72.00 15.89 44.44
CA SER A 300 -72.88 16.78 45.23
C SER A 300 -72.32 17.99 46.01
N ASP A 301 -72.89 19.16 45.71
CA ASP A 301 -73.29 20.16 46.73
C ASP A 301 -74.64 19.72 47.35
N GLN A 302 -74.86 20.05 48.63
CA GLN A 302 -75.82 19.50 49.58
C GLN A 302 -77.32 19.80 49.29
N ASN A 303 -77.69 20.26 48.09
CA ASN A 303 -79.04 20.78 47.80
C ASN A 303 -79.79 20.13 46.62
N GLY A 304 -79.64 18.81 46.42
CA GLY A 304 -80.68 17.98 45.78
C GLY A 304 -81.17 18.35 44.36
N ARG A 305 -80.36 19.05 43.53
CA ARG A 305 -80.73 19.35 42.13
C ARG A 305 -80.08 18.35 41.15
N PRO A 306 -80.78 17.88 40.12
CA PRO A 306 -80.22 16.95 39.14
C PRO A 306 -79.12 17.63 38.30
N VAL A 307 -77.91 17.06 38.32
CA VAL A 307 -76.77 17.51 37.52
C VAL A 307 -76.83 16.86 36.14
N LYS A 308 -76.82 17.65 35.06
CA LYS A 308 -76.69 17.15 33.68
C LYS A 308 -75.24 16.69 33.43
N LEU A 309 -75.06 15.39 33.19
CA LEU A 309 -73.82 14.83 32.66
C LEU A 309 -73.56 15.40 31.26
N LYS A 310 -72.49 16.19 31.11
CA LYS A 310 -71.97 16.61 29.80
C LYS A 310 -70.78 15.74 29.43
N LEU A 311 -70.99 14.85 28.47
CA LEU A 311 -69.93 14.13 27.77
C LEU A 311 -69.23 15.12 26.83
N VAL A 312 -67.97 15.45 27.09
CA VAL A 312 -67.18 16.33 26.22
C VAL A 312 -66.21 15.47 25.42
N HIS A 313 -66.39 15.45 24.10
CA HIS A 313 -65.42 14.87 23.17
C HIS A 313 -64.19 15.78 23.08
N ARG A 314 -63.02 15.29 23.48
CA ARG A 314 -61.76 15.97 23.17
C ARG A 314 -61.50 15.78 21.68
N LYS A 315 -61.62 16.86 20.88
CA LYS A 315 -61.06 16.91 19.53
C LYS A 315 -59.59 16.50 19.67
N GLY A 316 -59.23 15.39 19.01
CA GLY A 316 -58.09 14.56 19.34
C GLY A 316 -56.84 15.34 19.74
N ALA A 317 -56.40 15.16 20.98
CA ALA A 317 -54.97 15.11 21.18
C ALA A 317 -54.51 13.81 20.52
N ALA A 318 -53.58 13.93 19.59
CA ALA A 318 -52.74 12.82 19.17
C ALA A 318 -52.35 12.02 20.43
N GLY A 319 -52.46 10.70 20.39
CA GLY A 319 -52.04 9.84 21.49
C GLY A 319 -50.60 10.18 21.90
N PRO A 320 -50.16 9.78 23.11
CA PRO A 320 -48.76 9.92 23.46
C PRO A 320 -47.95 9.32 22.31
N ARG A 321 -47.06 10.11 21.72
CA ARG A 321 -46.03 9.58 20.84
C ARG A 321 -45.38 8.42 21.61
N PRO A 322 -45.10 7.28 20.98
CA PRO A 322 -44.30 6.26 21.65
C PRO A 322 -43.03 6.94 22.16
N ASP A 323 -42.72 6.80 23.45
CA ASP A 323 -41.53 7.37 24.12
C ASP A 323 -40.19 6.80 23.58
N GLY A 324 -40.18 6.30 22.35
CA GLY A 324 -39.02 5.79 21.63
C GLY A 324 -38.63 6.62 20.40
N LEU A 325 -39.28 7.76 20.12
CA LEU A 325 -38.93 8.62 18.98
C LEU A 325 -38.12 9.87 19.36
N ASP A 326 -37.98 10.20 20.64
CA ASP A 326 -37.11 11.30 21.07
C ASP A 326 -35.60 10.96 20.96
N GLN A 327 -35.27 9.67 20.81
CA GLN A 327 -33.88 9.25 20.52
C GLN A 327 -33.59 9.05 19.03
N ALA A 328 -34.62 9.10 18.15
CA ALA A 328 -34.42 8.97 16.71
C ALA A 328 -34.26 10.34 16.00
N ASN A 329 -34.63 11.44 16.67
CA ASN A 329 -34.47 12.81 16.17
C ASN A 329 -33.46 13.65 16.96
N ALA A 330 -32.74 13.06 17.91
CA ALA A 330 -31.53 13.66 18.41
C ALA A 330 -30.45 13.48 17.34
N LEU A 331 -30.01 14.59 16.73
CA LEU A 331 -28.81 14.58 15.90
C LEU A 331 -27.70 13.85 16.67
N PRO A 332 -26.91 12.97 16.02
CA PRO A 332 -25.86 12.21 16.70
C PRO A 332 -24.98 13.18 17.49
N LYS A 333 -24.57 12.87 18.73
CA LYS A 333 -23.80 13.79 19.62
C LYS A 333 -22.69 14.57 18.88
N SER A 334 -22.01 13.90 17.94
CA SER A 334 -21.03 14.48 17.01
C SER A 334 -21.48 15.69 16.17
N ALA A 335 -22.77 15.88 15.90
CA ALA A 335 -23.34 17.00 15.15
C ALA A 335 -23.69 18.17 16.07
N GLN A 336 -24.10 17.90 17.31
CA GLN A 336 -24.30 18.93 18.34
C GLN A 336 -22.95 19.54 18.76
N ASP A 337 -21.95 18.69 19.00
CA ASP A 337 -20.58 19.12 19.35
C ASP A 337 -19.94 19.97 18.24
N ARG A 338 -20.24 19.66 16.96
CA ARG A 338 -19.76 20.44 15.80
C ARG A 338 -20.40 21.82 15.72
N ARG A 339 -21.71 21.93 15.97
CA ARG A 339 -22.42 23.21 16.00
C ARG A 339 -21.87 24.11 17.08
N GLU A 340 -21.70 23.57 18.29
CA GLU A 340 -21.14 24.31 19.42
C GLU A 340 -19.70 24.76 19.16
N ASN A 341 -18.84 23.89 18.61
CA ASN A 341 -17.46 24.25 18.26
C ASN A 341 -17.39 25.32 17.15
N TYR A 342 -18.29 25.28 16.16
CA TYR A 342 -18.36 26.29 15.11
C TYR A 342 -18.81 27.66 15.66
N LEU A 343 -19.83 27.68 16.53
CA LEU A 343 -20.34 28.90 17.16
C LEU A 343 -19.36 29.50 18.18
N GLN A 344 -18.57 28.67 18.89
CA GLN A 344 -17.55 29.15 19.84
C GLN A 344 -16.35 29.80 19.15
N ASN A 345 -15.98 29.35 17.94
CA ASN A 345 -14.81 29.82 17.22
C ASN A 345 -15.07 31.04 16.31
N ARG A 346 -16.32 31.50 16.15
CA ARG A 346 -16.66 32.70 15.37
C ARG A 346 -17.53 33.68 16.15
N SER A 347 -16.94 34.81 16.53
CA SER A 347 -17.56 35.88 17.31
C SER A 347 -18.42 36.87 16.52
N GLU A 348 -18.55 36.75 15.20
CA GLU A 348 -19.21 37.75 14.33
C GLU A 348 -20.20 37.11 13.33
N LEU A 349 -21.18 36.36 13.81
CA LEU A 349 -22.28 35.84 12.99
C LEU A 349 -23.55 36.68 13.20
N PRO A 350 -24.32 36.99 12.13
CA PRO A 350 -25.64 37.59 12.28
C PRO A 350 -26.55 36.78 13.22
N PRO A 351 -27.44 37.42 14.01
CA PRO A 351 -28.27 36.74 15.00
C PRO A 351 -29.12 35.61 14.39
N ASP A 352 -29.67 35.88 13.21
CA ASP A 352 -30.56 35.00 12.45
C ASP A 352 -29.84 33.74 11.95
N ILE A 353 -28.56 33.87 11.55
CA ILE A 353 -27.72 32.72 11.15
C ILE A 353 -27.28 31.93 12.38
N THR A 354 -26.96 32.61 13.48
CA THR A 354 -26.55 31.99 14.74
C THR A 354 -27.66 31.12 15.32
N GLU A 355 -28.89 31.66 15.35
CA GLU A 355 -30.07 30.93 15.79
C GLU A 355 -30.34 29.72 14.89
N ALA A 356 -30.28 29.91 13.56
CA ALA A 356 -30.49 28.83 12.61
C ALA A 356 -29.47 27.68 12.77
N ILE A 357 -28.17 27.96 12.95
CA ILE A 357 -27.14 26.93 13.18
C ILE A 357 -27.41 26.20 14.50
N SER A 358 -27.76 26.92 15.57
CA SER A 358 -28.06 26.29 16.87
C SER A 358 -29.24 25.33 16.80
N GLN A 359 -30.28 25.68 16.03
CA GLN A 359 -31.49 24.88 15.86
C GLN A 359 -31.36 23.82 14.77
N GLY A 360 -30.27 23.79 14.01
CA GLY A 360 -30.09 22.86 12.90
C GLY A 360 -30.99 23.15 11.71
N ARG A 361 -31.22 24.43 11.43
CA ARG A 361 -32.04 24.93 10.33
C ARG A 361 -31.17 25.69 9.34
N VAL A 362 -31.73 25.91 8.15
CA VAL A 362 -31.08 26.67 7.09
C VAL A 362 -31.91 27.92 6.82
N VAL A 363 -31.22 29.04 6.59
CA VAL A 363 -31.83 30.30 6.15
C VAL A 363 -31.12 30.81 4.90
N GLN A 364 -31.84 31.65 4.15
CA GLN A 364 -31.31 32.26 2.94
C GLN A 364 -30.04 33.08 3.26
N GLY A 365 -29.05 33.04 2.37
CA GLY A 365 -27.80 33.80 2.52
C GLY A 365 -26.71 33.10 3.32
N MET A 366 -26.96 31.93 3.90
CA MET A 366 -25.93 31.08 4.51
C MET A 366 -24.89 30.63 3.49
N THR A 367 -23.64 30.51 3.92
CA THR A 367 -22.54 29.93 3.12
C THR A 367 -22.51 28.40 3.24
N ALA A 368 -21.85 27.73 2.30
CA ALA A 368 -21.62 26.29 2.33
C ALA A 368 -21.08 25.80 3.70
N GLU A 369 -20.10 26.51 4.27
CA GLU A 369 -19.53 26.20 5.58
C GLU A 369 -20.56 26.30 6.73
N GLN A 370 -21.42 27.33 6.70
CA GLN A 370 -22.48 27.52 7.71
C GLN A 370 -23.58 26.46 7.58
N VAL A 371 -23.90 26.04 6.36
CA VAL A 371 -24.84 24.94 6.11
C VAL A 371 -24.27 23.62 6.60
N THR A 372 -22.99 23.34 6.34
CA THR A 372 -22.31 22.15 6.88
C THR A 372 -22.21 22.19 8.40
N ALA A 373 -22.01 23.36 9.00
CA ALA A 373 -22.04 23.52 10.46
C ALA A 373 -23.44 23.25 11.02
N SER A 374 -24.50 23.67 10.31
CA SER A 374 -25.89 23.45 10.73
C SER A 374 -26.35 22.00 10.53
N LEU A 375 -26.29 21.46 9.31
CA LEU A 375 -26.87 20.16 8.95
C LEU A 375 -25.85 19.01 8.86
N GLY A 376 -24.56 19.32 8.78
CA GLY A 376 -23.51 18.34 8.54
C GLY A 376 -23.10 18.27 7.06
N GLU A 377 -22.22 17.31 6.76
CA GLU A 377 -21.78 17.07 5.37
C GLU A 377 -22.98 16.59 4.53
N PRO A 378 -23.16 17.13 3.30
CA PRO A 378 -24.23 16.68 2.43
C PRO A 378 -24.01 15.24 1.96
N ASP A 379 -25.10 14.50 1.72
CA ASP A 379 -25.03 13.14 1.18
C ASP A 379 -24.57 13.15 -0.28
N GLN A 380 -24.94 14.19 -1.02
CA GLN A 380 -24.55 14.41 -2.41
C GLN A 380 -24.56 15.91 -2.77
N VAL A 381 -23.59 16.34 -3.57
CA VAL A 381 -23.56 17.68 -4.19
C VAL A 381 -23.69 17.53 -5.70
N THR A 382 -24.59 18.30 -6.31
CA THR A 382 -24.89 18.28 -7.75
C THR A 382 -24.81 19.69 -8.32
N VAL A 383 -23.93 19.91 -9.30
CA VAL A 383 -23.87 21.18 -10.05
C VAL A 383 -25.00 21.19 -11.07
N LEU A 384 -25.81 22.25 -11.06
CA LEU A 384 -26.98 22.44 -11.91
C LEU A 384 -26.66 23.43 -13.02
N THR A 385 -27.01 23.09 -14.27
CA THR A 385 -26.85 23.99 -15.41
C THR A 385 -28.22 24.51 -15.83
N ASN A 386 -28.38 25.84 -15.95
CA ASN A 386 -29.63 26.53 -16.33
C ASN A 386 -30.84 26.25 -15.40
N ASN A 387 -30.64 26.22 -14.08
CA ASN A 387 -31.74 26.08 -13.12
C ASN A 387 -32.06 27.45 -12.45
N PRO A 388 -33.33 27.92 -12.48
CA PRO A 388 -33.71 29.18 -11.83
C PRO A 388 -33.56 29.16 -10.30
N ALA A 389 -33.51 27.99 -9.66
CA ALA A 389 -33.40 27.84 -8.20
C ALA A 389 -31.96 27.97 -7.67
N GLY A 390 -30.94 27.82 -8.53
CA GLY A 390 -29.52 27.87 -8.13
C GLY A 390 -28.59 27.11 -9.08
N ASP A 391 -27.29 27.34 -8.92
CA ASP A 391 -26.22 26.74 -9.72
C ASP A 391 -25.68 25.43 -9.08
N GLU A 392 -25.93 25.21 -7.79
CA GLU A 392 -25.56 23.97 -7.09
C GLU A 392 -26.69 23.50 -6.17
N ARG A 393 -26.89 22.18 -6.07
CA ARG A 393 -27.85 21.55 -5.16
C ARG A 393 -27.15 20.57 -4.23
N TRP A 394 -27.38 20.73 -2.94
CA TRP A 394 -26.90 19.85 -1.88
C TRP A 394 -28.08 19.02 -1.36
N ASP A 395 -27.90 17.71 -1.39
CA ASP A 395 -28.92 16.73 -1.01
C ASP A 395 -28.64 16.25 0.42
N TYR A 396 -29.63 16.39 1.30
CA TYR A 396 -29.65 15.86 2.66
C TYR A 396 -30.81 14.88 2.83
N ALA A 397 -30.75 14.03 3.87
CA ALA A 397 -31.75 12.99 4.12
C ALA A 397 -33.21 13.47 4.20
N GLN A 398 -33.46 14.75 4.53
CA GLN A 398 -34.81 15.33 4.66
C GLN A 398 -35.00 16.66 3.93
N GLU A 399 -33.96 17.23 3.31
CA GLU A 399 -34.01 18.56 2.69
C GLU A 399 -33.09 18.67 1.46
N PHE A 400 -33.49 19.50 0.50
CA PHE A 400 -32.65 19.91 -0.64
C PHE A 400 -32.32 21.39 -0.52
N ILE A 401 -31.04 21.75 -0.62
CA ILE A 401 -30.57 23.12 -0.52
C ILE A 401 -29.99 23.56 -1.85
N PHE A 402 -30.43 24.72 -2.34
CA PHE A 402 -29.97 25.29 -3.59
C PHE A 402 -29.09 26.51 -3.30
N PHE A 403 -27.89 26.50 -3.88
CA PHE A 403 -26.93 27.59 -3.81
C PHE A 403 -26.89 28.34 -5.14
N LYS A 404 -26.69 29.65 -5.06
CA LYS A 404 -26.41 30.52 -6.20
C LYS A 404 -25.11 31.25 -5.91
N GLY A 405 -24.07 30.99 -6.69
CA GLY A 405 -22.70 31.32 -6.29
C GLY A 405 -22.33 30.65 -4.94
N SER A 406 -21.93 31.45 -3.94
CA SER A 406 -21.44 30.95 -2.64
C SER A 406 -22.45 30.97 -1.49
N ARG A 407 -23.73 31.25 -1.77
CA ARG A 407 -24.79 31.41 -0.75
C ARG A 407 -26.06 30.64 -1.06
N VAL A 408 -26.77 30.23 -0.02
CA VAL A 408 -28.09 29.58 -0.10
C VAL A 408 -29.11 30.56 -0.68
N GLU A 409 -29.77 30.16 -1.76
CA GLU A 409 -30.83 30.92 -2.42
C GLU A 409 -32.21 30.41 -2.00
N SER A 410 -32.40 29.10 -1.97
CA SER A 410 -33.67 28.46 -1.59
C SER A 410 -33.44 27.04 -1.05
N TRP A 411 -34.43 26.49 -0.35
CA TRP A 411 -34.42 25.11 0.11
C TRP A 411 -35.82 24.50 0.08
N VAL A 412 -35.88 23.17 -0.02
CA VAL A 412 -37.13 22.39 -0.03
C VAL A 412 -37.02 21.30 1.02
N ALA A 413 -37.88 21.34 2.03
CA ALA A 413 -37.99 20.27 3.02
C ALA A 413 -38.99 19.20 2.54
N GLU A 414 -38.61 17.93 2.65
CA GLU A 414 -39.49 16.79 2.36
C GLU A 414 -40.43 16.62 3.58
N GLN A 415 -41.74 16.88 3.39
CA GLN A 415 -42.75 16.82 4.47
C GLN A 415 -43.04 15.40 4.95
#